data_AF-A0A8T3T3Q9-F1
#
_entry.id   AF-A0A8T3T3Q9-F1
#
_cell.length_a   1.000
_cell.length_b   1.000
_cell.length_c   1.000
_cell.angle_alpha   90.00
_cell.angle_beta   90.00
_cell.angle_gamma   90.00
#
_symmetry.space_group_name_H-M   'P 1'
#
loop_
_entity.id
_entity.type
_entity.pdbx_description
1 polymer ?
#
loop_
_entity_poly.entity_id
_entity_poly.type
_entity_poly.pdbx_seq_one_letter_code
_entity_poly.pdbx_strand_id
1 'polypeptide(L)'
;MQQVQPHQWRRYGFGGPPEPWERDASRDLDRLATSYFLDILDSHHAILASGPEETVRARVEELFATATRHKHEIDYTLRHWATPVERARVEDRLGSLMRVGMRLREVRVAPAPGPTPEPTPAA
;
A
#
# COMPACT_ATOMS: atom_id res chain seq x y z
N MET A 1 -27.67 -21.57 -38.39
CA MET A 1 -27.92 -20.48 -37.43
C MET A 1 -27.46 -20.94 -36.06
N GLN A 2 -26.31 -20.46 -35.56
CA GLN A 2 -25.82 -20.81 -34.23
C GLN A 2 -26.65 -20.07 -33.18
N GLN A 3 -27.35 -20.82 -32.34
CA GLN A 3 -28.08 -20.29 -31.19
C GLN A 3 -27.08 -19.70 -30.19
N VAL A 4 -27.12 -18.37 -30.04
CA VAL A 4 -26.43 -17.66 -28.95
C VAL A 4 -27.13 -18.06 -27.65
N GLN A 5 -26.50 -18.91 -26.84
CA GLN A 5 -27.03 -19.21 -25.52
C GLN A 5 -27.07 -17.91 -24.70
N PRO A 6 -28.20 -17.58 -24.05
CA PRO A 6 -28.27 -16.43 -23.16
C PRO A 6 -27.32 -16.67 -22.00
N HIS A 7 -26.27 -15.85 -21.89
CA HIS A 7 -25.40 -15.80 -20.73
C HIS A 7 -26.29 -15.58 -19.49
N GLN A 8 -26.54 -16.64 -18.73
CA GLN A 8 -27.24 -16.52 -17.46
C GLN A 8 -26.37 -15.64 -16.57
N TRP A 9 -26.91 -14.46 -16.28
CA TRP A 9 -26.33 -13.49 -15.36
C TRP A 9 -26.09 -14.22 -14.04
N ARG A 10 -24.83 -14.56 -13.75
CA ARG A 10 -24.44 -14.99 -12.41
C ARG A 10 -25.00 -13.92 -11.48
N ARG A 11 -25.73 -14.33 -10.45
CA ARG A 11 -26.11 -13.42 -9.36
C ARG A 11 -24.82 -12.80 -8.84
N TYR A 12 -24.51 -11.61 -9.31
CA TYR A 12 -23.39 -10.86 -8.80
C TYR A 12 -23.70 -10.65 -7.33
N GLY A 13 -22.82 -11.16 -6.46
CA GLY A 13 -22.95 -10.95 -5.02
C GLY A 13 -22.87 -9.47 -4.68
N PHE A 14 -22.54 -9.17 -3.43
CA PHE A 14 -22.32 -7.80 -2.99
C PHE A 14 -21.26 -7.12 -3.88
N GLY A 15 -21.65 -6.13 -4.70
CA GLY A 15 -20.74 -5.35 -5.54
C GLY A 15 -21.10 -5.19 -7.01
N GLY A 16 -22.14 -5.86 -7.54
CA GLY A 16 -22.57 -5.68 -8.94
C GLY A 16 -21.68 -6.39 -9.97
N PRO A 17 -21.98 -6.29 -11.27
CA PRO A 17 -21.17 -6.90 -12.31
C PRO A 17 -19.75 -6.30 -12.37
N PRO A 18 -18.73 -7.10 -12.70
CA PRO A 18 -17.41 -6.57 -13.03
C PRO A 18 -17.50 -5.78 -14.34
N GLU A 19 -16.97 -4.56 -14.31
CA GLU A 19 -16.98 -3.65 -15.45
C GLU A 19 -15.54 -3.37 -15.92
N PRO A 20 -15.32 -3.12 -17.21
CA PRO A 20 -14.01 -2.68 -17.70
C PRO A 20 -13.63 -1.35 -17.05
N TRP A 21 -12.35 -1.19 -16.73
CA TRP A 21 -11.83 0.09 -16.24
C TRP A 21 -12.16 1.23 -17.21
N GLU A 22 -12.40 2.42 -16.65
CA GLU A 22 -12.49 3.63 -17.47
C GLU A 22 -11.18 3.82 -18.24
N ARG A 23 -11.27 4.51 -19.38
CA ARG A 23 -10.13 4.71 -20.27
C ARG A 23 -8.97 5.33 -19.49
N ASP A 24 -7.79 4.72 -19.59
CA ASP A 24 -6.55 5.08 -18.88
C ASP A 24 -6.57 4.97 -17.34
N ALA A 25 -7.73 4.84 -16.69
CA ALA A 25 -7.84 4.75 -15.22
C ALA A 25 -6.98 3.62 -14.64
N SER A 26 -7.01 2.42 -15.24
CA SER A 26 -6.17 1.29 -14.77
C SER A 26 -4.67 1.64 -14.83
N ARG A 27 -4.24 2.34 -15.89
CA ARG A 27 -2.85 2.75 -16.07
C ARG A 27 -2.45 3.84 -15.08
N ASP A 28 -3.32 4.79 -14.82
CA ASP A 28 -3.03 5.89 -13.89
C ASP A 28 -2.99 5.42 -12.44
N LEU A 29 -3.90 4.50 -12.05
CA LEU A 29 -3.88 3.84 -10.75
C LEU A 29 -2.62 2.97 -10.58
N ASP A 30 -2.21 2.24 -11.62
CA ASP A 30 -0.96 1.45 -11.60
C ASP A 30 0.28 2.33 -11.42
N ARG A 31 0.37 3.43 -12.16
CA ARG A 31 1.45 4.41 -12.01
C ARG A 31 1.50 4.99 -10.60
N LEU A 32 0.34 5.36 -10.05
CA LEU A 32 0.27 5.92 -8.70
C LEU A 32 0.66 4.89 -7.64
N ALA A 33 0.14 3.66 -7.73
CA ALA A 33 0.50 2.57 -6.84
C ALA A 33 2.01 2.27 -6.88
N THR A 34 2.58 2.27 -8.08
CA THR A 34 4.01 2.06 -8.30
C THR A 34 4.83 3.18 -7.71
N SER A 35 4.43 4.45 -7.91
CA SER A 35 5.11 5.59 -7.30
C SER A 35 5.13 5.50 -5.77
N TYR A 36 4.00 5.22 -5.13
CA TYR A 36 3.95 5.05 -3.68
C TYR A 36 4.78 3.87 -3.19
N PHE A 37 4.80 2.77 -3.94
CA PHE A 37 5.58 1.60 -3.57
C PHE A 37 7.09 1.82 -3.69
N LEU A 38 7.54 2.58 -4.70
CA LEU A 38 8.95 2.97 -4.84
C LEU A 38 9.39 3.87 -3.69
N ASP A 39 8.59 4.87 -3.31
CA ASP A 39 8.84 5.72 -2.13
C ASP A 39 9.00 4.88 -0.84
N ILE A 40 8.19 3.83 -0.70
CA ILE A 40 8.24 2.89 0.42
C ILE A 40 9.52 2.07 0.38
N LEU A 41 9.91 1.54 -0.78
CA LEU A 41 11.16 0.78 -0.95
C LEU A 41 12.38 1.62 -0.58
N ASP A 42 12.45 2.85 -1.07
CA ASP A 42 13.54 3.78 -0.78
C ASP A 42 13.63 4.10 0.72
N SER A 43 12.47 4.37 1.35
CA SER A 43 12.41 4.64 2.79
C SER A 43 12.81 3.40 3.61
N HIS A 44 12.34 2.22 3.22
CA HIS A 44 12.66 0.95 3.86
C HIS A 44 14.18 0.68 3.83
N HIS A 45 14.79 0.79 2.64
CA HIS A 45 16.22 0.61 2.46
C HIS A 45 17.02 1.61 3.28
N ALA A 46 16.64 2.90 3.26
CA ALA A 46 17.33 3.94 4.01
C ALA A 46 17.28 3.72 5.53
N ILE A 47 16.13 3.30 6.07
CA ILE A 47 15.98 3.04 7.51
C ILE A 47 16.79 1.80 7.92
N LEU A 48 16.72 0.70 7.18
CA LEU A 48 17.50 -0.50 7.53
C LEU A 48 19.01 -0.26 7.44
N ALA A 49 19.46 0.54 6.46
CA ALA A 49 20.85 0.92 6.31
C ALA A 49 21.39 1.76 7.49
N SER A 50 20.52 2.45 8.24
CA SER A 50 20.93 3.21 9.42
C SER A 50 21.09 2.36 10.69
N GLY A 51 20.84 1.05 10.63
CA GLY A 51 20.94 0.14 11.77
C GLY A 51 19.97 0.50 12.91
N PRO A 52 18.65 0.48 12.67
CA PRO A 52 17.67 0.91 13.66
C PRO A 52 17.58 -0.09 14.83
N GLU A 53 17.09 0.39 15.96
CA GLU A 53 16.78 -0.48 17.10
C GLU A 53 15.78 -1.58 16.70
N GLU A 54 15.79 -2.71 17.41
CA GLU A 54 14.95 -3.88 17.12
C GLU A 54 13.46 -3.56 17.01
N THR A 55 12.98 -2.71 17.93
CA THR A 55 11.58 -2.31 18.00
C THR A 55 11.16 -1.53 16.75
N VAL A 56 12.01 -0.60 16.31
CA VAL A 56 11.82 0.18 15.08
C VAL A 56 11.94 -0.72 13.85
N ARG A 57 12.92 -1.61 13.82
CA ARG A 57 13.12 -2.60 12.75
C ARG A 57 11.89 -3.45 12.55
N ALA A 58 11.37 -4.09 13.60
CA ALA A 58 10.17 -4.92 13.55
C ALA A 58 8.96 -4.13 13.05
N ARG A 59 8.81 -2.88 13.49
CA ARG A 59 7.72 -2.00 13.04
C ARG A 59 7.82 -1.63 11.56
N VAL A 60 9.03 -1.35 11.07
CA VAL A 60 9.29 -1.04 9.66
C VAL A 60 9.00 -2.24 8.77
N GLU A 61 9.42 -3.44 9.19
CA GLU A 61 9.13 -4.70 8.50
C GLU A 61 7.61 -4.99 8.42
N GLU A 62 6.86 -4.74 9.50
CA GLU A 62 5.39 -4.89 9.51
C GLU A 62 4.72 -3.94 8.50
N LEU A 63 5.16 -2.67 8.47
CA LEU A 63 4.68 -1.69 7.51
C LEU A 63 5.01 -2.09 6.06
N PHE A 64 6.22 -2.59 5.83
CA PHE A 64 6.68 -3.02 4.51
C PHE A 64 5.93 -4.27 4.02
N ALA A 65 5.71 -5.25 4.89
CA ALA A 65 4.90 -6.43 4.59
C ALA A 65 3.45 -6.05 4.22
N THR A 66 2.87 -5.10 4.96
CA THR A 66 1.53 -4.56 4.68
C THR A 66 1.48 -3.86 3.32
N ALA A 67 2.48 -3.02 3.01
CA ALA A 67 2.58 -2.35 1.72
C ALA A 67 2.72 -3.34 0.56
N THR A 68 3.56 -4.36 0.71
CA THR A 68 3.77 -5.41 -0.30
C THR A 68 2.46 -6.14 -0.60
N ARG A 69 1.70 -6.50 0.44
CA ARG A 69 0.38 -7.11 0.27
C ARG A 69 -0.58 -6.19 -0.49
N HIS A 70 -0.67 -4.92 -0.12
CA HIS A 70 -1.54 -3.96 -0.79
C HIS A 70 -1.13 -3.71 -2.25
N LYS A 71 0.16 -3.64 -2.55
CA LYS A 71 0.66 -3.53 -3.93
C LYS A 71 0.22 -4.73 -4.77
N HIS A 72 0.37 -5.95 -4.25
CA HIS A 72 -0.09 -7.15 -4.95
C HIS A 72 -1.62 -7.17 -5.17
N GLU A 73 -2.40 -6.77 -4.16
CA GLU A 73 -3.87 -6.67 -4.28
C GLU A 73 -4.28 -5.68 -5.38
N ILE A 74 -3.63 -4.52 -5.46
CA ILE A 74 -3.85 -3.52 -6.51
C ILE A 74 -3.48 -4.11 -7.88
N ASP A 75 -2.26 -4.63 -8.03
CA ASP A 75 -1.75 -5.14 -9.32
C ASP A 75 -2.60 -6.28 -9.86
N TYR A 76 -3.08 -7.15 -8.98
CA TYR A 76 -3.98 -8.22 -9.34
C TYR A 76 -5.31 -7.67 -9.87
N THR A 77 -5.89 -6.69 -9.17
CA THR A 77 -7.21 -6.14 -9.52
C THR A 77 -7.16 -5.33 -10.81
N LEU A 78 -6.09 -4.57 -11.04
CA LEU A 78 -5.94 -3.72 -12.25
C LEU A 78 -5.77 -4.53 -13.55
N ARG A 79 -5.37 -5.80 -13.48
CA ARG A 79 -5.23 -6.71 -14.65
C ARG A 79 -6.55 -7.28 -15.15
N HIS A 80 -7.64 -7.12 -14.40
CA HIS A 80 -8.94 -7.74 -14.70
C HIS A 80 -10.05 -6.68 -14.71
N TRP A 81 -11.22 -7.03 -15.26
CA TRP A 81 -12.42 -6.23 -15.00
C TRP A 81 -12.75 -6.32 -13.52
N ALA A 82 -13.25 -5.21 -12.96
CA ALA A 82 -13.43 -5.06 -11.52
C ALA A 82 -14.86 -4.62 -11.21
N THR A 83 -15.44 -5.24 -10.19
CA THR A 83 -16.69 -4.79 -9.58
C THR A 83 -16.50 -3.43 -8.90
N PRO A 84 -17.55 -2.61 -8.76
CA PRO A 84 -17.53 -1.40 -7.94
C PRO A 84 -16.87 -1.54 -6.55
N VAL A 85 -17.07 -2.68 -5.86
CA VAL A 85 -16.45 -2.93 -4.55
C VAL A 85 -14.95 -3.18 -4.66
N GLU A 86 -14.51 -3.91 -5.69
CA GLU A 86 -13.08 -4.12 -5.95
C GLU A 86 -12.40 -2.80 -6.33
N ARG A 87 -13.07 -1.93 -7.09
CA ARG A 87 -12.58 -0.58 -7.40
C ARG A 87 -12.39 0.27 -6.16
N ALA A 88 -13.41 0.33 -5.30
CA ALA A 88 -13.33 1.05 -4.02
C ALA A 88 -12.21 0.47 -3.12
N ARG A 89 -12.00 -0.85 -3.17
CA ARG A 89 -10.89 -1.50 -2.44
C ARG A 89 -9.52 -1.09 -2.99
N VAL A 90 -9.37 -0.97 -4.32
CA VAL A 90 -8.12 -0.46 -4.94
C VAL A 90 -7.82 0.95 -4.46
N GLU A 91 -8.82 1.83 -4.43
CA GLU A 91 -8.67 3.21 -3.92
C GLU A 91 -8.27 3.24 -2.43
N ASP A 92 -8.91 2.42 -1.60
CA ASP A 92 -8.53 2.29 -0.18
C ASP A 92 -7.08 1.77 -0.01
N ARG A 93 -6.67 0.80 -0.84
CA ARG A 93 -5.31 0.27 -0.81
C ARG A 93 -4.28 1.29 -1.28
N LEU A 94 -4.61 2.10 -2.29
CA LEU A 94 -3.78 3.25 -2.70
C LEU A 94 -3.61 4.24 -1.55
N GLY A 95 -4.70 4.61 -0.87
CA GLY A 95 -4.65 5.46 0.32
C GLY A 95 -3.81 4.83 1.45
N SER A 96 -3.86 3.50 1.60
CA SER A 96 -3.05 2.78 2.58
C SER A 96 -1.56 2.79 2.23
N LEU A 97 -1.18 2.62 0.96
CA LEU A 97 0.20 2.77 0.51
C LEU A 97 0.73 4.19 0.81
N MET A 98 -0.03 5.23 0.47
CA MET A 98 0.34 6.61 0.78
C MET A 98 0.61 6.82 2.28
N ARG A 99 -0.29 6.33 3.15
CA ARG A 99 -0.14 6.43 4.61
C ARG A 99 1.06 5.64 5.14
N VAL A 100 1.35 4.46 4.57
CA VAL A 100 2.55 3.69 4.93
C VAL A 100 3.81 4.46 4.54
N GLY A 101 3.87 5.02 3.33
CA GLY A 101 4.98 5.86 2.89
C GLY A 101 5.21 7.07 3.81
N MET A 102 4.14 7.75 4.24
CA MET A 102 4.23 8.85 5.21
C MET A 102 4.82 8.38 6.55
N ARG A 103 4.33 7.28 7.12
CA ARG A 103 4.84 6.74 8.39
C ARG A 103 6.31 6.33 8.32
N LEU A 104 6.74 5.73 7.21
CA LEU A 104 8.16 5.39 7.02
C LEU A 104 9.03 6.65 6.92
N ARG A 105 8.55 7.71 6.26
CA ARG A 105 9.25 9.01 6.24
C ARG A 105 9.36 9.62 7.64
N GLU A 106 8.33 9.51 8.47
CA GLU A 106 8.37 9.97 9.87
C GLU A 106 9.42 9.20 10.69
N VAL A 107 9.46 7.87 10.57
CA VAL A 107 10.47 7.02 11.24
C VAL A 107 11.89 7.41 10.81
N ARG A 108 12.09 7.70 9.52
CA ARG A 108 13.39 8.13 8.99
C ARG A 108 13.86 9.47 9.55
N VAL A 109 12.96 10.41 9.81
CA VAL A 109 13.28 11.78 10.26
C VAL A 109 13.37 11.89 11.79
N ALA A 110 12.83 10.91 12.53
CA ALA A 110 12.86 10.92 13.98
C ALA A 110 14.31 11.02 14.50
N PRO A 111 14.65 12.04 15.32
CA PRO A 111 15.99 12.19 15.87
C PRO A 111 16.28 11.01 16.80
N ALA A 112 17.49 10.45 16.69
CA ALA A 112 17.98 9.47 17.66
C ALA A 112 17.87 10.07 19.07
N PRO A 113 17.36 9.32 20.08
CA PRO A 113 17.30 9.82 21.44
C PRO A 113 18.72 10.21 21.88
N GLY A 114 18.93 11.52 22.07
CA GLY A 114 20.19 12.04 22.60
C GLY A 114 20.43 11.52 24.01
N PRO A 115 21.69 11.45 24.46
CA PRO A 115 22.01 10.99 25.80
C PRO A 115 21.30 11.87 26.83
N THR A 116 20.50 11.24 27.69
CA THR A 116 19.86 11.87 28.85
C THR A 116 20.96 12.54 29.69
N PRO A 117 20.88 13.85 29.98
CA PRO A 117 21.86 14.48 30.86
C PRO A 117 21.74 13.85 32.27
N GLU A 118 22.83 13.31 32.79
CA GLU A 118 22.90 12.83 34.17
C GLU A 118 22.56 13.97 35.15
N PRO A 119 21.73 13.71 36.18
CA PRO A 119 21.46 14.71 37.19
C PRO A 119 22.77 15.02 37.93
N THR A 120 23.25 16.26 37.80
CA THR A 120 24.41 16.75 38.54
C THR A 120 24.07 16.70 40.03
N PRO A 121 24.87 16.03 40.89
CA PRO A 121 24.58 16.01 42.31
C PRO A 121 24.77 17.42 42.88
N ALA A 122 23.75 17.92 43.57
CA ALA A 122 23.83 19.17 44.32
C ALA A 122 24.82 18.97 45.47
N ALA A 123 25.86 19.82 45.52
CA ALA A 123 26.85 19.89 46.57
C ALA A 123 26.32 20.62 47.81
#